data_AF-A0A258GTC3-F1
#
_entry.id   AF-A0A258GTC3-F1
#
_cell.length_a   1.000
_cell.length_b   1.000
_cell.length_c   1.000
_cell.angle_alpha   90.00
_cell.angle_beta   90.00
_cell.angle_gamma   90.00
#
_symmetry.space_group_name_H-M   'P 1'
#
loop_
_entity.id
_entity.type
_entity.pdbx_description
1 polymer ?
#
loop_
_entity_poly.entity_id
_entity_poly.type
_entity_poly.pdbx_seq_one_letter_code
_entity_poly.pdbx_strand_id
1 'polypeptide(L)' 'TDLFGGTPSNLAISLLEAGRVEVIAGINLPMLIRLGGARKTMKVTEAVAAAREAGKKYITVASEVLGEAAA' A
#
# COMPACT_ATOMS: atom_id res chain seq x y z
N THR A 1 -0.81 8.73 -1.40
CA THR A 1 -0.12 9.82 -0.68
C THR A 1 0.97 9.23 0.20
N ASP A 2 1.96 10.04 0.54
CA ASP A 2 3.07 9.69 1.43
C ASP A 2 2.61 9.40 2.85
N LEU A 3 1.88 10.31 3.51
CA LEU A 3 1.48 10.18 4.91
C LEU A 3 -0.02 10.44 5.08
N PHE A 4 -0.63 9.75 6.06
CA PHE A 4 -2.02 9.99 6.43
C PHE A 4 -2.11 11.26 7.29
N GLY A 5 -3.13 12.09 7.06
CA GLY A 5 -3.43 13.26 7.89
C GLY A 5 -2.76 14.57 7.47
N GLY A 6 -1.91 14.59 6.44
CA GLY A 6 -1.40 15.84 5.84
C GLY A 6 -2.44 16.53 4.94
N THR A 7 -2.29 17.84 4.68
CA THR A 7 -3.20 18.60 3.81
C THR A 7 -3.43 17.97 2.43
N PRO A 8 -2.39 17.48 1.71
CA PRO A 8 -2.59 16.76 0.45
C PRO A 8 -3.35 15.43 0.61
N SER A 9 -3.13 14.72 1.72
CA SER A 9 -3.84 13.48 2.04
C SER A 9 -5.31 13.75 2.35
N ASN A 10 -5.62 14.80 3.11
CA ASN A 10 -6.99 15.15 3.47
C ASN A 10 -7.79 15.60 2.25
N LEU A 11 -7.16 16.35 1.34
CA LEU A 11 -7.78 16.69 0.06
C LEU A 11 -8.05 15.42 -0.77
N ALA A 12 -7.09 14.50 -0.88
CA ALA A 12 -7.31 13.24 -1.58
C ALA A 12 -8.44 12.40 -0.94
N ILE A 13 -8.48 12.30 0.39
CA ILE A 13 -9.54 11.61 1.13
C ILE A 13 -10.92 12.25 0.90
N SER A 14 -10.99 13.57 0.76
CA SER A 14 -12.27 14.25 0.45
C SER A 14 -12.85 13.85 -0.91
N LEU A 15 -12.03 13.29 -1.81
CA LEU A 15 -12.42 12.77 -3.12
C LEU A 15 -12.68 11.26 -3.12
N LEU A 16 -12.59 10.59 -1.95
CA LEU A 16 -12.85 9.16 -1.83
C LEU A 16 -14.28 8.83 -2.23
N GLU A 17 -14.42 7.80 -3.05
CA GLU A 17 -15.69 7.23 -3.42
C GLU A 17 -15.56 5.71 -3.45
N ALA A 18 -16.14 5.05 -2.44
CA ALA A 18 -15.96 3.62 -2.24
C ALA A 18 -16.25 2.82 -3.52
N GLY A 19 -15.28 2.00 -3.93
CA GLY A 19 -15.41 1.18 -5.14
C GLY A 19 -15.13 1.89 -6.47
N ARG A 20 -14.93 3.22 -6.46
CA ARG A 20 -14.54 4.02 -7.64
C ARG A 20 -13.21 4.75 -7.46
N VAL A 21 -13.03 5.42 -6.33
CA VAL A 21 -11.83 6.19 -5.96
C VAL A 21 -11.41 5.78 -4.56
N GLU A 22 -10.26 5.11 -4.47
CA GLU A 22 -9.66 4.65 -3.21
C GLU A 22 -8.38 5.44 -2.94
N VAL A 23 -8.13 5.75 -1.66
CA VAL A 23 -6.97 6.53 -1.24
C VAL A 23 -6.10 5.69 -0.31
N ILE A 24 -4.83 5.51 -0.69
CA ILE A 24 -3.83 4.83 0.14
C ILE A 24 -2.76 5.84 0.57
N ALA A 25 -2.50 5.89 1.87
CA ALA A 25 -1.39 6.62 2.48
C ALA A 25 -0.25 5.67 2.86
N GLY A 26 0.96 6.19 3.09
CA GLY A 26 2.11 5.37 3.46
C GLY A 26 2.73 4.64 2.27
N ILE A 27 2.65 5.21 1.07
CA ILE A 27 3.09 4.50 -0.13
C ILE A 27 4.59 4.18 -0.09
N ASN A 28 4.94 2.94 -0.42
CA ASN A 28 6.31 2.46 -0.54
C ASN A 28 6.55 1.73 -1.87
N LEU A 29 7.81 1.35 -2.13
CA LEU A 29 8.20 0.71 -3.39
C LEU A 29 7.49 -0.64 -3.65
N PRO A 30 7.40 -1.59 -2.69
CA PRO A 30 6.62 -2.82 -2.86
C PRO A 30 5.16 -2.58 -3.28
N MET A 31 4.50 -1.58 -2.68
CA MET A 31 3.14 -1.21 -3.06
C MET A 31 3.07 -0.76 -4.52
N LEU A 32 3.99 0.10 -4.96
CA LEU A 32 4.02 0.61 -6.34
C LEU A 32 4.21 -0.51 -7.36
N ILE A 33 5.13 -1.44 -7.10
CA ILE A 33 5.39 -2.59 -7.96
C ILE A 33 4.13 -3.46 -8.06
N ARG A 34 3.50 -3.78 -6.91
CA ARG A 34 2.29 -4.61 -6.89
C ARG A 34 1.11 -3.93 -7.57
N LEU A 35 0.92 -2.64 -7.33
CA LEU A 35 -0.18 -1.86 -7.89
C LEU A 35 -0.06 -1.71 -9.41
N GLY A 36 1.16 -1.56 -9.95
CA GLY A 36 1.42 -1.45 -11.39
C GLY A 36 0.91 -2.65 -12.19
N GLY A 37 0.98 -3.86 -11.61
CA GLY A 37 0.38 -5.07 -12.17
C GLY A 37 -1.11 -5.20 -11.87
N ALA A 38 -1.49 -5.08 -10.59
CA ALA A 38 -2.86 -5.32 -10.12
C ALA A 38 -3.90 -4.41 -10.80
N ARG A 39 -3.56 -3.13 -11.05
CA ARG A 39 -4.47 -2.17 -11.69
C ARG A 39 -4.92 -2.55 -13.11
N LYS A 40 -4.23 -3.50 -13.77
CA LYS A 40 -4.57 -3.97 -15.13
C LYS A 40 -5.63 -5.05 -15.15
N THR A 41 -5.79 -5.80 -14.05
CA THR A 41 -6.59 -7.03 -14.02
C THR A 41 -7.56 -7.13 -12.84
N MET A 42 -7.47 -6.23 -11.87
CA MET A 42 -8.27 -6.24 -10.64
C MET A 42 -9.17 -5.01 -10.54
N LYS A 43 -10.27 -5.13 -9.78
CA LYS A 43 -11.07 -3.95 -9.39
C LYS A 43 -10.26 -3.06 -8.44
N VAL A 44 -10.63 -1.78 -8.35
CA VAL A 44 -9.88 -0.79 -7.54
C VAL A 44 -9.69 -1.23 -6.09
N THR A 45 -10.73 -1.79 -5.46
CA THR A 45 -10.71 -2.28 -4.08
C THR A 45 -9.74 -3.45 -3.90
N GLU A 46 -9.75 -4.41 -4.82
CA GLU A 46 -8.87 -5.56 -4.82
C GLU A 46 -7.40 -5.15 -5.08
N ALA A 47 -7.18 -4.23 -6.03
CA ALA A 47 -5.86 -3.72 -6.35
C ALA A 47 -5.23 -2.97 -5.18
N VAL A 48 -6.03 -2.15 -4.49
CA VAL A 48 -5.63 -1.40 -3.28
C VAL A 48 -5.30 -2.36 -2.13
N ALA A 49 -6.15 -3.35 -1.89
CA ALA A 49 -5.88 -4.38 -0.87
C ALA A 49 -4.59 -5.15 -1.18
N ALA A 50 -4.42 -5.61 -2.41
CA ALA A 50 -3.23 -6.34 -2.83
C ALA A 50 -1.96 -5.49 -2.70
N ALA A 51 -2.01 -4.20 -3.05
CA ALA A 51 -0.89 -3.28 -2.86
C ALA A 51 -0.56 -3.09 -1.38
N ARG A 52 -1.55 -2.85 -0.51
CA ARG A 52 -1.36 -2.71 0.94
C ARG A 52 -0.70 -3.95 1.56
N GLU A 53 -1.16 -5.14 1.21
CA GLU A 53 -0.58 -6.39 1.74
C GLU A 53 0.87 -6.57 1.29
N ALA A 54 1.20 -6.25 0.03
CA ALA A 54 2.58 -6.20 -0.42
C ALA A 54 3.40 -5.15 0.35
N GLY A 55 2.84 -3.96 0.59
CA GLY A 55 3.48 -2.91 1.38
C GLY A 55 3.88 -3.39 2.76
N LYS A 56 2.96 -4.03 3.49
CA LYS A 56 3.19 -4.56 4.84
C LYS A 56 4.18 -5.72 4.86
N LYS A 57 4.05 -6.68 3.94
CA LYS A 57 4.90 -7.87 3.89
C LYS A 57 6.38 -7.53 3.76
N TYR A 58 6.71 -6.42 3.10
CA TYR A 58 8.08 -5.99 2.86
C TYR A 58 8.58 -4.92 3.85
N ILE A 59 7.77 -4.56 4.85
CA ILE A 59 8.24 -3.83 6.02
C ILE A 59 8.73 -4.89 7.00
N THR A 60 10.03 -5.09 7.06
CA THR A 60 10.63 -6.09 7.93
C THR A 60 11.99 -5.63 8.40
N VAL A 61 12.34 -5.94 9.65
CA VAL A 61 13.68 -5.69 10.17
C VAL A 61 14.56 -6.88 9.79
N ALA A 62 15.63 -6.62 9.02
CA ALA A 62 16.49 -7.69 8.52
C ALA A 62 17.09 -8.56 9.64
N SER A 63 17.40 -7.98 10.80
CA SER A 63 17.92 -8.71 11.96
C SER A 63 16.90 -9.69 12.57
N GLU A 64 15.59 -9.42 12.46
CA GLU A 64 14.55 -10.33 12.94
C GLU A 64 14.47 -11.57 12.02
N VAL A 65 14.47 -11.35 10.70
CA VAL A 65 14.40 -12.44 9.70
C VAL A 65 15.64 -13.32 9.71
N LEU A 66 16.82 -12.70 9.81
CA LEU A 66 18.09 -13.42 9.81
C LEU A 66 18.39 -14.07 11.17
N GLY A 67 17.84 -13.52 12.26
CA GLY A 67 17.93 -14.11 13.60
C GLY A 67 17.08 -15.37 13.77
N GLU A 68 15.86 -15.39 13.21
CA GLU A 68 15.01 -16.60 13.18
C GLU A 68 15.60 -17.73 12.32
N ALA A 69 16.38 -17.42 11.29
CA ALA A 69 17.06 -18.42 10.45
C ALA A 69 18.32 -19.03 11.10
N ALA A 70 18.82 -18.42 12.18
CA ALA A 70 20.05 -18.80 12.86
C ALA A 70 19.83 -19.43 14.25
N ALA A 71 18.56 -19.53 14.70
CA ALA A 71 18.13 -20.19 15.93
C ALA A 71 17.41 -21.52 15.61
#